data_AF-A0A6V7IUK4-F1
#
_entry.id   AF-A0A6V7IUK4-F1
#
_cell.length_a   1.000
_cell.length_b   1.000
_cell.length_c   1.000
_cell.angle_alpha   90.00
_cell.angle_beta   90.00
_cell.angle_gamma   90.00
#
_symmetry.space_group_name_H-M   'P 1'
#
loop_
_entity.id
_entity.type
_entity.pdbx_description
1 polymer ?
#
loop_
_entity_poly.entity_id
_entity_poly.type
_entity_poly.pdbx_seq_one_letter_code
_entity_poly.pdbx_strand_id
1 'polypeptide(L)' 'SVIRGFFTIRKKDPQNRLPTSSTCFNLLKLPNYQKKSTLREKLRYAVTSNTGFELS' A
#
# COMPACT_ATOMS: atom_id res chain seq x y z
N SER A 1 39.50 9.91 -3.82
CA SER A 1 38.65 8.81 -4.32
C SER A 1 37.94 8.09 -3.19
N VAL A 2 36.68 8.40 -2.86
CA VAL A 2 35.72 7.42 -2.29
C VAL A 2 34.29 7.89 -2.59
N ILE A 3 33.85 7.70 -3.83
CA ILE A 3 32.43 7.80 -4.20
C ILE A 3 31.78 6.48 -3.77
N ARG A 4 31.29 6.41 -2.53
CA ARG A 4 30.48 5.28 -2.03
C ARG A 4 29.37 5.80 -1.12
N GLY A 5 28.45 6.56 -1.71
CA GLY A 5 27.20 7.03 -1.07
C GLY A 5 25.99 6.34 -1.68
N PHE A 6 25.97 5.01 -1.64
CA PHE A 6 24.78 4.15 -1.56
C PHE A 6 23.48 4.67 -2.17
N PHE A 7 23.34 4.49 -3.49
CA PHE A 7 22.06 4.40 -4.19
C PHE A 7 21.25 3.22 -3.62
N THR A 8 20.60 3.43 -2.48
CA THR A 8 19.79 2.40 -1.83
C THR A 8 18.39 2.45 -2.43
N ILE A 9 18.21 1.84 -3.60
CA ILE A 9 16.88 1.62 -4.17
C ILE A 9 16.19 0.58 -3.30
N ARG A 10 15.54 1.03 -2.21
CA ARG A 10 14.62 0.20 -1.42
C ARG A 10 13.39 -0.02 -2.29
N LYS A 11 13.39 -1.07 -3.13
CA LYS A 11 12.15 -1.66 -3.65
C LYS A 11 11.40 -2.31 -2.47
N LYS A 12 10.81 -1.50 -1.59
CA LYS A 12 9.81 -1.96 -0.65
C LYS A 12 8.51 -2.01 -1.41
N ASP A 13 8.37 -3.01 -2.28
CA ASP A 13 7.12 -3.30 -2.97
C ASP A 13 6.02 -3.43 -1.90
N PRO A 14 5.03 -2.53 -1.86
CA PRO A 14 4.04 -2.49 -0.79
C PRO A 14 2.97 -3.57 -0.97
N GLN A 15 3.32 -4.72 -1.57
CA GLN A 15 2.40 -5.84 -1.84
C GLN A 15 1.70 -6.34 -0.57
N ASN A 16 2.36 -6.21 0.58
CA ASN A 16 1.81 -6.60 1.88
C ASN A 16 0.94 -5.53 2.55
N ARG A 17 1.01 -4.27 2.10
CA ARG A 17 0.19 -3.20 2.69
C ARG A 17 -1.25 -3.33 2.21
N LEU A 18 -2.19 -3.08 3.09
CA LEU A 18 -3.59 -2.94 2.75
C LEU A 18 -3.84 -1.53 2.19
N PRO A 19 -4.89 -1.34 1.37
CA PRO A 19 -5.35 0.01 1.08
C PRO A 19 -5.74 0.70 2.38
N THR A 20 -5.52 2.01 2.44
CA THR A 20 -5.95 2.84 3.57
C THR A 20 -6.85 3.97 3.11
N SER A 21 -7.75 4.46 3.95
CA SER A 21 -8.73 5.49 3.58
C SER A 21 -8.88 6.50 4.70
N SER A 22 -8.95 7.77 4.31
CA SER A 22 -9.29 8.87 5.21
C SER A 22 -10.72 9.29 4.91
N THR A 23 -11.65 8.88 5.76
CA THR A 23 -13.08 9.21 5.63
C THR A 23 -13.33 10.72 5.72
N CYS A 24 -12.57 11.43 6.57
CA CYS A 24 -12.65 12.89 6.72
C CYS A 24 -12.31 13.66 5.42
N PHE A 25 -11.55 13.04 4.51
CA PHE A 25 -11.09 13.67 3.27
C PHE A 25 -11.56 12.93 2.01
N ASN A 26 -12.44 11.93 2.14
CA ASN A 26 -12.86 11.04 1.06
C ASN A 26 -11.68 10.49 0.22
N LEU A 27 -10.55 10.21 0.88
CA LEU A 27 -9.31 9.83 0.22
C LEU A 27 -9.08 8.33 0.37
N LEU A 28 -8.79 7.64 -0.74
CA LEU A 28 -8.37 6.23 -0.74
C LEU A 28 -6.91 6.14 -1.21
N LYS A 29 -6.03 5.74 -0.30
CA LYS A 29 -4.61 5.53 -0.56
C LYS A 29 -4.37 4.09 -0.99
N LEU A 30 -4.06 3.92 -2.26
CA LEU A 30 -3.83 2.61 -2.85
C LEU A 30 -2.31 2.35 -3.02
N PRO A 31 -1.79 1.25 -2.44
CA PRO A 31 -0.45 0.78 -2.76
C PRO A 31 -0.29 0.41 -4.24
N ASN A 32 0.93 0.52 -4.78
CA ASN A 32 1.20 0.09 -6.15
C ASN A 32 1.19 -1.45 -6.25
N TYR A 33 0.02 -2.03 -6.50
CA TYR A 33 -0.13 -3.46 -6.74
C TYR A 33 0.14 -3.78 -8.20
N GLN A 34 1.07 -4.70 -8.46
CA GLN A 34 1.46 -5.09 -9.81
C GLN A 34 0.36 -5.86 -10.57
N LYS A 35 -0.61 -6.46 -9.86
CA LYS A 35 -1.69 -7.27 -10.44
C LYS A 35 -3.06 -6.77 -9.99
N LYS A 36 -4.00 -6.67 -10.95
CA LYS A 36 -5.41 -6.32 -10.70
C LYS A 36 -6.12 -7.31 -9.76
N SER A 37 -5.78 -8.60 -9.86
CA SER A 37 -6.31 -9.65 -8.97
C SER A 37 -6.01 -9.35 -7.50
N THR A 38 -4.74 -9.03 -7.20
CA THR A 38 -4.27 -8.73 -5.85
C THR A 38 -4.94 -7.47 -5.28
N LEU A 39 -5.07 -6.42 -6.10
CA LEU A 39 -5.80 -5.21 -5.72
C LEU A 39 -7.24 -5.53 -5.30
N ARG A 40 -7.97 -6.29 -6.13
CA ARG A 40 -9.38 -6.64 -5.86
C ARG A 40 -9.52 -7.45 -4.58
N GLU A 41 -8.65 -8.41 -4.35
CA GLU A 41 -8.66 -9.25 -3.16
C GLU A 41 -8.39 -8.43 -1.89
N LYS A 42 -7.34 -7.60 -1.90
CA LYS A 42 -6.97 -6.73 -0.78
C LYS A 42 -8.00 -5.65 -0.49
N LEU A 43 -8.62 -5.09 -1.54
CA LEU A 43 -9.70 -4.12 -1.40
C LEU A 43 -10.95 -4.76 -0.80
N ARG A 44 -11.35 -5.94 -1.30
CA ARG A 44 -12.49 -6.68 -0.72
C ARG A 44 -12.23 -6.97 0.75
N TYR A 45 -11.04 -7.47 1.08
CA TYR A 45 -10.63 -7.72 2.46
C TYR A 45 -10.78 -6.45 3.33
N ALA A 46 -10.21 -5.32 2.89
CA ALA A 46 -10.20 -4.07 3.65
C ALA A 46 -11.60 -3.45 3.89
N VAL A 47 -12.54 -3.66 2.96
CA VAL A 47 -13.94 -3.21 3.11
C VAL A 47 -14.73 -4.13 4.02
N THR A 48 -14.50 -5.45 3.95
CA THR A 48 -15.22 -6.44 4.77
C THR A 48 -14.67 -6.57 6.19
N SER A 49 -13.41 -6.22 6.41
CA SER A 49 -12.87 -6.11 7.76
C SER A 49 -13.52 -4.91 8.44
N ASN A 50 -14.33 -5.12 9.47
CA ASN A 50 -15.00 -4.08 10.27
C ASN A 50 -14.07 -2.97 10.82
N THR A 51 -12.76 -3.13 10.67
CA THR A 51 -11.72 -2.15 11.02
C THR A 51 -11.43 -1.13 9.91
N GLY A 52 -12.11 -1.18 8.76
CA GLY A 52 -12.17 -0.14 7.74
C GLY A 52 -10.85 0.57 7.45
N PHE A 53 -10.00 0.00 6.61
CA PHE A 53 -8.82 0.68 6.03
C PHE A 53 -7.79 1.30 7.02
N GLU A 54 -7.86 1.04 8.33
CA GLU A 54 -7.02 1.71 9.35
C GLU A 54 -5.61 1.11 9.53
N LEU A 55 -5.31 -0.05 8.92
CA LEU A 55 -4.03 -0.76 9.10
C LEU A 55 -3.00 -0.36 8.02
N SER A 56 -2.30 0.78 8.19
CA SER A 56 -1.18 1.22 7.31
C SER A 56 0.22 0.98 7.85
#